data_AF-A0A8C2YKW3-F1
#
_entry.id   AF-A0A8C2YKW3-F1
#
_cell.length_a   1.000
_cell.length_b   1.000
_cell.length_c   1.000
_cell.angle_alpha   90.00
_cell.angle_beta   90.00
_cell.angle_gamma   90.00
#
_symmetry.space_group_name_H-M   'P 1'
#
loop_
_entity.id
_entity.type
_entity.pdbx_description
1 polymer ?
#
loop_
_entity_poly.entity_id
_entity_poly.type
_entity_poly.pdbx_seq_one_letter_code
_entity_poly.pdbx_strand_id
1 'polypeptide(L)'
;MALASRAWRFLSLARGAPGPRFPARTPGGPAQCGLRPFRGSEVIGNPGIFKRGLLFSALSYLGFETYQVISQAAVVHCTAKVEEILEQADYLYESGETEKLYQLLTQYKESKDAELLWRLARASRDRAQLSRTSEEEKKLLVYEALEYAKRALEKDDSSSAAHKWYAICISDVGDYEGIKVKIANAYVIKEHFEKAIELNPKDATSIHLMGIWCYTFAEMPWYQRRIAKMLFATPPSSTYEEALGYFHRAEQVDPNFYSKNLLLLGKTYLKLNNKKLAILWLMKAKDYPAHTEEDKQIQTEAAQLLTSL
;
A
#
# COMPACT_ATOMS: atom_id res chain seq x y z
N MET A 1 -18.07 22.89 1.19
CA MET A 1 -17.68 23.54 -0.08
C MET A 1 -16.65 22.66 -0.76
N ALA A 2 -16.71 22.63 -2.09
CA ALA A 2 -16.37 21.52 -2.97
C ALA A 2 -14.87 21.17 -3.13
N LEU A 3 -14.65 19.86 -3.36
CA LEU A 3 -13.77 19.19 -4.34
C LEU A 3 -12.30 19.64 -4.48
N ALA A 4 -11.39 18.70 -4.22
CA ALA A 4 -10.18 18.52 -5.04
C ALA A 4 -9.64 17.07 -4.93
N SER A 5 -10.22 16.17 -5.70
CA SER A 5 -9.60 14.90 -6.10
C SER A 5 -8.40 15.19 -7.01
N ARG A 6 -7.17 14.99 -6.52
CA ARG A 6 -5.95 15.08 -7.35
C ARG A 6 -5.46 13.69 -7.74
N ALA A 7 -5.61 13.41 -9.03
CA ALA A 7 -5.12 12.24 -9.72
C ALA A 7 -3.59 12.14 -9.64
N TRP A 8 -3.12 10.95 -9.28
CA TRP A 8 -1.71 10.55 -9.29
C TRP A 8 -1.24 10.29 -10.72
N ARG A 9 -0.26 11.05 -11.20
CA ARG A 9 0.51 10.76 -12.44
C ARG A 9 1.89 11.39 -12.40
N PHE A 10 2.93 10.58 -12.16
CA PHE A 10 4.32 10.72 -12.61
C PHE A 10 4.97 9.33 -12.35
N LEU A 11 5.80 8.69 -13.15
CA LEU A 11 6.48 8.98 -14.42
C LEU A 11 6.91 7.61 -14.99
N SER A 12 6.45 7.23 -16.19
CA SER A 12 6.98 6.07 -16.93
C SER A 12 8.06 6.56 -17.89
N LEU A 13 9.33 6.26 -17.61
CA LEU A 13 10.44 6.49 -18.54
C LEU A 13 10.64 5.23 -19.40
N ALA A 14 9.99 5.19 -20.57
CA ALA A 14 10.26 4.20 -21.61
C ALA A 14 11.07 4.85 -22.74
N ARG A 15 12.27 4.32 -23.00
CA ARG A 15 13.13 4.69 -24.14
C ARG A 15 12.52 4.17 -25.44
N GLY A 16 12.37 5.05 -26.42
CA GLY A 16 11.94 4.71 -27.78
C GLY A 16 13.10 4.28 -28.68
N ALA A 17 12.80 3.36 -29.61
CA ALA A 17 13.58 3.07 -30.82
C ALA A 17 12.66 3.21 -32.05
N PRO A 18 13.13 3.68 -33.21
CA PRO A 18 12.25 4.11 -34.31
C PRO A 18 12.01 3.01 -35.35
N GLY A 19 10.77 2.90 -35.83
CA GLY A 19 10.37 2.16 -37.04
C GLY A 19 9.82 3.10 -38.11
N PRO A 20 9.82 2.71 -39.41
CA PRO A 20 9.81 3.65 -40.52
C PRO A 20 8.42 4.02 -41.05
N ARG A 21 8.36 5.21 -41.68
CA ARG A 21 7.23 5.85 -42.39
C ARG A 21 6.87 5.13 -43.70
N PHE A 22 5.61 5.29 -44.16
CA PHE A 22 5.13 5.74 -45.50
C PHE A 22 3.60 5.44 -45.65
N PRO A 23 2.85 5.95 -46.66
CA PRO A 23 2.10 7.21 -46.57
C PRO A 23 0.59 7.10 -46.89
N ALA A 24 -0.08 8.25 -46.83
CA ALA A 24 -1.51 8.53 -46.98
C ALA A 24 -2.17 8.16 -48.33
N ARG A 25 -3.50 7.97 -48.29
CA ARG A 25 -4.39 8.19 -49.45
C ARG A 25 -5.83 8.51 -49.03
N THR A 26 -6.35 9.63 -49.52
CA THR A 26 -7.76 10.06 -49.57
C THR A 26 -8.41 9.62 -50.89
N PRO A 27 -9.75 9.54 -50.95
CA PRO A 27 -10.53 10.39 -51.89
C PRO A 27 -11.91 10.81 -51.27
N GLY A 28 -12.63 11.88 -51.64
CA GLY A 28 -12.85 12.54 -52.93
C GLY A 28 -14.16 12.05 -53.59
N GLY A 29 -15.31 12.72 -53.37
CA GLY A 29 -16.58 12.51 -54.11
C GLY A 29 -16.71 13.46 -55.33
N PRO A 30 -17.92 13.84 -55.80
CA PRO A 30 -19.18 13.11 -56.09
C PRO A 30 -19.73 13.41 -57.53
N ALA A 31 -20.83 12.77 -57.99
CA ALA A 31 -21.94 13.38 -58.79
C ALA A 31 -22.84 12.39 -59.59
N GLN A 32 -24.17 12.61 -59.48
CA GLN A 32 -25.26 12.65 -60.51
C GLN A 32 -25.48 11.46 -61.49
N CYS A 33 -26.64 11.18 -62.09
CA CYS A 33 -28.10 11.41 -61.95
C CYS A 33 -28.72 10.73 -63.21
N GLY A 34 -29.88 10.05 -63.17
CA GLY A 34 -30.47 9.47 -64.41
C GLY A 34 -31.76 8.61 -64.28
N LEU A 35 -32.90 9.30 -64.41
CA LEU A 35 -34.27 8.98 -64.91
C LEU A 35 -34.72 7.53 -65.30
N ARG A 36 -35.75 7.00 -64.59
CA ARG A 36 -37.16 6.52 -64.97
C ARG A 36 -37.44 5.65 -66.24
N PRO A 37 -38.62 4.95 -66.44
CA PRO A 37 -39.90 4.85 -65.64
C PRO A 37 -40.74 3.51 -65.64
N PHE A 38 -41.89 3.52 -64.91
CA PHE A 38 -43.16 2.70 -64.98
C PHE A 38 -43.10 1.19 -64.66
N ARG A 39 -44.02 0.51 -63.92
CA ARG A 39 -45.51 0.48 -63.76
C ARG A 39 -45.78 -0.36 -62.47
N GLY A 40 -46.57 0.01 -61.46
CA GLY A 40 -48.04 0.01 -61.38
C GLY A 40 -48.56 -1.10 -60.44
N SER A 41 -49.12 -0.74 -59.27
CA SER A 41 -50.38 -1.23 -58.68
C SER A 41 -50.45 -0.97 -57.17
N GLU A 42 -51.54 -0.31 -56.78
CA GLU A 42 -51.97 0.08 -55.43
C GLU A 42 -52.50 -1.12 -54.63
N VAL A 43 -52.31 -1.13 -53.29
CA VAL A 43 -53.36 -1.41 -52.29
C VAL A 43 -53.06 -0.66 -50.98
N ILE A 44 -53.83 0.41 -50.76
CA ILE A 44 -54.53 0.86 -49.53
C ILE A 44 -53.87 0.66 -48.14
N GLY A 45 -53.74 1.77 -47.40
CA GLY A 45 -53.98 1.80 -45.94
C GLY A 45 -52.90 2.45 -45.05
N ASN A 46 -52.96 3.78 -44.89
CA ASN A 46 -52.34 4.54 -43.79
C ASN A 46 -53.28 4.50 -42.55
N PRO A 47 -52.96 5.02 -41.33
CA PRO A 47 -51.68 5.47 -40.75
C PRO A 47 -51.46 4.93 -39.30
N GLY A 48 -50.26 5.05 -38.72
CA GLY A 48 -50.17 4.91 -37.25
C GLY A 48 -48.80 4.69 -36.62
N ILE A 49 -48.23 5.79 -36.13
CA ILE A 49 -47.53 5.89 -34.83
C ILE A 49 -46.52 4.76 -34.52
N PHE A 50 -45.26 5.01 -34.84
CA PHE A 50 -44.14 4.20 -34.39
C PHE A 50 -43.87 4.43 -32.88
N LYS A 51 -44.69 3.83 -32.01
CA LYS A 51 -44.33 3.60 -30.61
C LYS A 51 -43.59 2.27 -30.52
N ARG A 52 -42.25 2.31 -30.60
CA ARG A 52 -41.39 1.17 -30.22
C ARG A 52 -41.53 0.97 -28.70
N GLY A 53 -42.45 0.10 -28.30
CA GLY A 53 -42.52 -0.41 -26.94
C GLY A 53 -41.36 -1.38 -26.71
N LEU A 54 -40.54 -1.13 -25.67
CA LEU A 54 -39.69 -2.16 -25.09
C LEU A 54 -40.61 -3.18 -24.41
N LEU A 55 -40.96 -4.26 -25.11
CA LEU A 55 -41.50 -5.44 -24.48
C LEU A 55 -40.33 -6.25 -23.92
N PHE A 56 -39.92 -5.95 -22.68
CA PHE A 56 -39.17 -6.93 -21.89
C PHE A 56 -40.13 -8.11 -21.66
N SER A 57 -39.87 -9.25 -22.29
CA SER A 57 -40.68 -10.45 -22.06
C SER A 57 -40.55 -10.86 -20.59
N ALA A 58 -41.63 -11.39 -19.99
CA ALA A 58 -41.58 -11.89 -18.61
C ALA A 58 -40.45 -12.93 -18.41
N LEU A 59 -40.10 -13.68 -19.46
CA LEU A 59 -38.95 -14.59 -19.51
C LEU A 59 -37.59 -13.86 -19.37
N SER A 60 -37.42 -12.69 -20.00
CA SER A 60 -36.21 -11.87 -19.86
C SER A 60 -36.07 -11.24 -18.48
N TYR A 61 -37.19 -10.89 -17.83
CA TYR A 61 -37.20 -10.40 -16.45
C TYR A 61 -36.87 -11.52 -15.45
N LEU A 62 -37.48 -12.70 -15.60
CA LEU A 62 -37.19 -13.87 -14.77
C LEU A 62 -35.74 -14.35 -14.93
N GLY A 63 -35.19 -14.30 -16.15
CA GLY A 63 -33.78 -14.57 -16.43
C GLY A 63 -32.83 -13.58 -15.78
N PHE A 64 -33.22 -12.30 -15.71
CA PHE A 64 -32.45 -11.27 -15.01
C PHE A 64 -32.50 -11.44 -13.48
N GLU A 65 -33.66 -11.71 -12.89
CA GLU A 65 -33.79 -11.97 -11.45
C GLU A 65 -33.04 -13.23 -11.01
N THR A 66 -33.13 -14.32 -11.78
CA THR A 66 -32.36 -15.55 -11.51
C THR A 66 -30.85 -15.31 -11.64
N TYR A 67 -30.39 -14.56 -12.65
CA TYR A 67 -29.00 -14.12 -12.74
C TYR A 67 -28.58 -13.29 -11.52
N GLN A 68 -29.43 -12.37 -11.07
CA GLN A 68 -29.16 -11.53 -9.91
C GLN A 68 -29.05 -12.36 -8.62
N VAL A 69 -29.97 -13.30 -8.39
CA VAL A 69 -29.93 -14.21 -7.22
C VAL A 69 -28.71 -15.12 -7.27
N ILE A 70 -28.38 -15.71 -8.42
CA ILE A 70 -27.19 -16.56 -8.57
C ILE A 70 -25.92 -15.73 -8.37
N SER A 71 -25.86 -14.51 -8.92
CA SER A 71 -24.71 -13.62 -8.74
C SER A 71 -24.53 -13.21 -7.29
N GLN A 72 -25.62 -12.90 -6.57
CA GLN A 72 -25.59 -12.58 -5.15
C GLN A 72 -25.17 -13.80 -4.31
N ALA A 73 -25.73 -14.97 -4.56
CA ALA A 73 -25.36 -16.20 -3.88
C ALA A 73 -23.88 -16.56 -4.11
N ALA A 74 -23.39 -16.41 -5.35
CA ALA A 74 -21.99 -16.63 -5.69
C ALA A 74 -21.06 -15.62 -5.02
N VAL A 75 -21.45 -14.35 -4.95
CA VAL A 75 -20.69 -13.31 -4.23
C VAL A 75 -20.63 -13.65 -2.74
N VAL A 76 -21.76 -13.98 -2.09
CA VAL A 76 -21.81 -14.36 -0.67
C VAL A 76 -20.95 -15.59 -0.37
N HIS A 77 -21.01 -16.62 -1.23
CA HIS A 77 -20.16 -17.80 -1.08
C HIS A 77 -18.67 -17.46 -1.28
N CYS A 78 -18.34 -16.57 -2.22
CA CYS A 78 -16.96 -16.11 -2.42
C CYS A 78 -16.46 -15.31 -1.22
N THR A 79 -17.26 -14.39 -0.67
CA THR A 79 -16.89 -13.61 0.52
C THR A 79 -16.74 -14.49 1.75
N ALA A 80 -17.63 -15.45 1.97
CA ALA A 80 -17.51 -16.40 3.08
C ALA A 80 -16.22 -17.22 2.99
N LYS A 81 -15.88 -17.68 1.78
CA LYS A 81 -14.63 -18.39 1.54
C LYS A 81 -13.39 -17.51 1.77
N VAL A 82 -13.44 -16.23 1.38
CA VAL A 82 -12.33 -15.28 1.64
C VAL A 82 -12.15 -15.06 3.14
N GLU A 83 -13.24 -14.88 3.88
CA GLU A 83 -13.19 -14.69 5.34
C GLU A 83 -12.49 -15.86 6.05
N GLU A 84 -12.84 -17.11 5.71
CA GLU A 84 -12.18 -18.31 6.26
C GLU A 84 -10.66 -18.31 6.00
N ILE A 85 -10.23 -17.85 4.82
CA ILE A 85 -8.80 -17.74 4.47
C ILE A 85 -8.13 -16.64 5.29
N LEU A 86 -8.82 -15.51 5.50
CA LEU A 86 -8.30 -14.40 6.31
C LEU A 86 -8.13 -14.82 7.76
N GLU A 87 -9.11 -15.50 8.35
CA GLU A 87 -9.03 -16.05 9.70
C GLU A 87 -7.85 -17.04 9.84
N GLN A 88 -7.68 -17.94 8.86
CA GLN A 88 -6.55 -18.86 8.85
C GLN A 88 -5.20 -18.13 8.72
N ALA A 89 -5.13 -17.10 7.88
CA ALA A 89 -3.93 -16.29 7.70
C ALA A 89 -3.56 -15.52 8.97
N ASP A 90 -4.55 -14.92 9.66
CA ASP A 90 -4.32 -14.20 10.90
C ASP A 90 -3.91 -15.15 12.04
N TYR A 91 -4.52 -16.35 12.13
CA TYR A 91 -4.07 -17.38 13.07
C TYR A 91 -2.61 -17.80 12.83
N LEU A 92 -2.21 -18.03 11.57
CA LEU A 92 -0.82 -18.38 11.24
C LEU A 92 0.16 -17.24 11.54
N TYR A 93 -0.27 -15.99 11.34
CA TYR A 93 0.52 -14.80 11.69
C TYR A 93 0.75 -14.71 13.20
N GLU A 94 -0.32 -14.81 13.99
CA GLU A 94 -0.25 -14.77 15.46
C GLU A 94 0.56 -15.94 16.03
N SER A 95 0.53 -17.10 15.37
CA SER A 95 1.31 -18.28 15.75
C SER A 95 2.80 -18.19 15.35
N GLY A 96 3.23 -17.14 14.64
CA GLY A 96 4.60 -16.99 14.15
C GLY A 96 4.99 -17.97 13.03
N GLU A 97 4.00 -18.59 12.36
CA GLU A 97 4.18 -19.60 11.32
C GLU A 97 4.39 -18.94 9.94
N THR A 98 5.38 -18.05 9.84
CA THR A 98 5.65 -17.16 8.68
C THR A 98 5.64 -17.88 7.34
N GLU A 99 6.22 -19.08 7.28
CA GLU A 99 6.38 -19.82 6.03
C GLU A 99 5.09 -20.52 5.58
N LYS A 100 4.33 -21.06 6.53
CA LYS A 100 2.98 -21.59 6.24
C LYS A 100 2.05 -20.46 5.81
N LEU A 101 2.14 -19.31 6.48
CA LEU A 101 1.38 -18.11 6.13
C LEU A 101 1.69 -17.65 4.70
N TYR A 102 2.97 -17.52 4.35
CA TYR A 102 3.38 -17.14 3.01
C TYR A 102 2.89 -18.15 1.95
N GLN A 103 3.03 -19.46 2.21
CA GLN A 103 2.55 -20.52 1.31
C GLN A 103 1.03 -20.49 1.12
N LEU A 104 0.26 -20.21 2.18
CA LEU A 104 -1.19 -20.06 2.10
C LEU A 104 -1.56 -18.86 1.21
N LEU A 105 -1.03 -17.68 1.52
CA LEU A 105 -1.42 -16.43 0.86
C LEU A 105 -0.93 -16.34 -0.59
N THR A 106 0.20 -16.98 -0.93
CA THR A 106 0.72 -17.00 -2.31
C THR A 106 -0.24 -17.65 -3.30
N GLN A 107 -1.12 -18.56 -2.84
CA GLN A 107 -2.17 -19.14 -3.66
C GLN A 107 -3.18 -18.08 -4.17
N TYR A 108 -3.25 -16.94 -3.49
CA TYR A 108 -4.16 -15.82 -3.76
C TYR A 108 -3.42 -14.57 -4.29
N LYS A 109 -2.20 -14.73 -4.81
CA LYS A 109 -1.40 -13.60 -5.34
C LYS A 109 -2.08 -12.81 -6.47
N GLU A 110 -3.01 -13.42 -7.21
CA GLU A 110 -3.81 -12.77 -8.26
C GLU A 110 -5.16 -12.23 -7.75
N SER A 111 -5.39 -12.26 -6.44
CA SER A 111 -6.63 -11.75 -5.83
C SER A 111 -6.81 -10.26 -6.12
N LYS A 112 -8.07 -9.84 -6.13
CA LYS A 112 -8.50 -8.43 -6.18
C LYS A 112 -8.98 -7.92 -4.83
N ASP A 113 -8.92 -8.78 -3.81
CA ASP A 113 -9.30 -8.47 -2.45
C ASP A 113 -8.12 -7.78 -1.74
N ALA A 114 -8.36 -6.57 -1.22
CA ALA A 114 -7.31 -5.78 -0.57
C ALA A 114 -6.78 -6.46 0.70
N GLU A 115 -7.65 -7.14 1.46
CA GLU A 115 -7.34 -7.78 2.74
C GLU A 115 -6.37 -8.96 2.57
N LEU A 116 -6.54 -9.73 1.50
CA LEU A 116 -5.58 -10.77 1.13
C LEU A 116 -4.24 -10.18 0.64
N LEU A 117 -4.29 -9.12 -0.16
CA LEU A 117 -3.09 -8.55 -0.80
C LEU A 117 -2.15 -7.88 0.21
N TRP A 118 -2.66 -7.08 1.16
CA TRP A 118 -1.77 -6.47 2.14
C TRP A 118 -1.21 -7.51 3.12
N ARG A 119 -1.97 -8.56 3.46
CA ARG A 119 -1.48 -9.68 4.27
C ARG A 119 -0.39 -10.46 3.54
N LEU A 120 -0.53 -10.64 2.23
CA LEU A 120 0.52 -11.25 1.41
C LEU A 120 1.77 -10.37 1.38
N ALA A 121 1.64 -9.05 1.25
CA ALA A 121 2.76 -8.13 1.34
C ALA A 121 3.52 -8.26 2.68
N ARG A 122 2.78 -8.29 3.80
CA ARG A 122 3.33 -8.58 5.14
C ARG A 122 4.06 -9.90 5.17
N ALA A 123 3.43 -10.99 4.74
CA ALA A 123 4.01 -12.32 4.77
C ALA A 123 5.28 -12.44 3.90
N SER A 124 5.29 -11.83 2.71
CA SER A 124 6.48 -11.75 1.86
C SER A 124 7.63 -11.04 2.56
N ARG A 125 7.36 -9.89 3.19
CA ARG A 125 8.36 -9.14 3.95
C ARG A 125 8.87 -9.92 5.15
N ASP A 126 7.99 -10.53 5.95
CA ASP A 126 8.37 -11.29 7.13
C ASP A 126 9.23 -12.51 6.75
N ARG A 127 8.91 -13.18 5.63
CA ARG A 127 9.74 -14.25 5.06
C ARG A 127 11.12 -13.75 4.63
N ALA A 128 11.21 -12.53 4.09
CA ALA A 128 12.50 -11.90 3.77
C ALA A 128 13.36 -11.63 5.02
N GLN A 129 12.74 -11.41 6.18
CA GLN A 129 13.47 -11.16 7.43
C GLN A 129 13.95 -12.43 8.14
N LEU A 130 13.58 -13.63 7.67
CA LEU A 130 14.06 -14.88 8.25
C LEU A 130 15.57 -15.02 8.02
N SER A 131 16.29 -15.47 9.05
CA SER A 131 17.75 -15.66 9.03
C SER A 131 18.23 -16.66 7.98
N ARG A 132 17.35 -17.57 7.55
CA ARG A 132 17.64 -18.59 6.54
C ARG A 132 17.42 -18.15 5.10
N THR A 133 16.82 -16.98 4.88
CA THR A 133 16.53 -16.46 3.54
C THR A 133 17.81 -15.86 2.93
N SER A 134 18.17 -16.23 1.70
CA SER A 134 19.37 -15.71 1.04
C SER A 134 19.21 -14.25 0.63
N GLU A 135 20.30 -13.49 0.49
CA GLU A 135 20.23 -12.06 0.12
C GLU A 135 19.53 -11.83 -1.24
N GLU A 136 19.72 -12.74 -2.19
CA GLU A 136 19.03 -12.70 -3.48
C GLU A 136 17.52 -12.90 -3.32
N GLU A 137 17.10 -13.87 -2.51
CA GLU A 137 15.69 -14.14 -2.23
C GLU A 137 15.06 -13.00 -1.41
N LYS A 138 15.78 -12.43 -0.44
CA LYS A 138 15.33 -11.25 0.32
C LYS A 138 14.98 -10.10 -0.61
N LYS A 139 15.88 -9.79 -1.55
CA LYS A 139 15.65 -8.73 -2.53
C LYS A 139 14.37 -9.01 -3.31
N LEU A 140 14.20 -10.20 -3.88
CA LEU A 140 12.99 -10.57 -4.64
C LEU A 140 11.72 -10.40 -3.81
N LEU A 141 11.69 -10.94 -2.59
CA LEU A 141 10.54 -10.87 -1.70
C LEU A 141 10.17 -9.43 -1.32
N VAL A 142 11.16 -8.55 -1.13
CA VAL A 142 10.92 -7.13 -0.82
C VAL A 142 10.25 -6.39 -1.99
N TYR A 143 10.68 -6.63 -3.23
CA TYR A 143 10.01 -6.04 -4.40
C TYR A 143 8.62 -6.65 -4.64
N GLU A 144 8.44 -7.95 -4.42
CA GLU A 144 7.12 -8.59 -4.49
C GLU A 144 6.16 -8.03 -3.42
N ALA A 145 6.64 -7.84 -2.19
CA ALA A 145 5.86 -7.23 -1.12
C ALA A 145 5.37 -5.83 -1.51
N LEU A 146 6.23 -5.01 -2.13
CA LEU A 146 5.84 -3.68 -2.63
C LEU A 146 4.74 -3.78 -3.69
N GLU A 147 4.84 -4.71 -4.64
CA GLU A 147 3.82 -4.89 -5.68
C GLU A 147 2.48 -5.32 -5.08
N TYR A 148 2.47 -6.24 -4.12
CA TYR A 148 1.24 -6.65 -3.44
C TYR A 148 0.63 -5.52 -2.61
N ALA A 149 1.45 -4.77 -1.86
CA ALA A 149 0.97 -3.65 -1.06
C ALA A 149 0.40 -2.51 -1.94
N LYS A 150 1.05 -2.23 -3.07
CA LYS A 150 0.57 -1.27 -4.06
C LYS A 150 -0.78 -1.69 -4.62
N ARG A 151 -0.93 -2.95 -5.00
CA ARG A 151 -2.20 -3.49 -5.50
C ARG A 151 -3.28 -3.46 -4.43
N ALA A 152 -2.96 -3.75 -3.16
CA ALA A 152 -3.91 -3.63 -2.05
C ALA A 152 -4.45 -2.21 -1.94
N LEU A 153 -3.55 -1.21 -1.97
CA LEU A 153 -3.90 0.21 -1.92
C LEU A 153 -4.74 0.66 -3.13
N GLU A 154 -4.43 0.16 -4.33
CA GLU A 154 -5.24 0.42 -5.54
C GLU A 154 -6.65 -0.17 -5.47
N LYS A 155 -6.87 -1.20 -4.63
CA LYS A 155 -8.18 -1.83 -4.42
C LYS A 155 -8.98 -1.16 -3.33
N ASP A 156 -8.32 -0.71 -2.27
CA ASP A 156 -8.95 -0.01 -1.17
C ASP A 156 -7.99 1.03 -0.56
N ASP A 157 -8.19 2.29 -0.95
CA ASP A 157 -7.47 3.45 -0.41
C ASP A 157 -8.06 3.96 0.92
N SER A 158 -9.11 3.31 1.43
CA SER A 158 -9.66 3.54 2.77
C SER A 158 -9.14 2.54 3.81
N SER A 159 -8.36 1.54 3.38
CA SER A 159 -7.72 0.57 4.27
C SER A 159 -6.46 1.13 4.92
N SER A 160 -6.50 1.31 6.25
CA SER A 160 -5.33 1.70 7.04
C SER A 160 -4.17 0.70 6.87
N ALA A 161 -4.46 -0.60 6.79
CA ALA A 161 -3.46 -1.63 6.61
C ALA A 161 -2.78 -1.54 5.24
N ALA A 162 -3.54 -1.28 4.17
CA ALA A 162 -2.96 -1.09 2.84
C ALA A 162 -2.01 0.11 2.80
N HIS A 163 -2.40 1.24 3.39
CA HIS A 163 -1.54 2.42 3.56
C HIS A 163 -0.26 2.11 4.35
N LYS A 164 -0.38 1.44 5.51
CA LYS A 164 0.75 1.03 6.35
C LYS A 164 1.74 0.16 5.59
N TRP A 165 1.27 -0.93 4.98
CA TRP A 165 2.13 -1.89 4.31
C TRP A 165 2.75 -1.31 3.03
N TYR A 166 2.06 -0.44 2.32
CA TYR A 166 2.64 0.26 1.18
C TYR A 166 3.81 1.16 1.60
N ALA A 167 3.65 1.96 2.67
CA ALA A 167 4.72 2.80 3.20
C ALA A 167 5.94 1.99 3.68
N ILE A 168 5.70 0.88 4.39
CA ILE A 168 6.75 -0.05 4.84
C ILE A 168 7.52 -0.61 3.64
N CYS A 169 6.82 -1.18 2.65
CA CYS A 169 7.47 -1.82 1.51
C CYS A 169 8.22 -0.81 0.62
N ILE A 170 7.74 0.43 0.48
CA ILE A 170 8.51 1.49 -0.20
C ILE A 170 9.81 1.77 0.54
N SER A 171 9.75 1.84 1.87
CA SER A 171 10.94 2.06 2.70
C SER A 171 11.96 0.93 2.53
N ASP A 172 11.51 -0.33 2.58
CA ASP A 172 12.36 -1.51 2.44
C ASP A 172 13.01 -1.59 1.04
N VAL A 173 12.26 -1.33 -0.04
CA VAL A 173 12.83 -1.27 -1.40
C VAL A 173 13.90 -0.18 -1.52
N GLY A 174 13.76 0.91 -0.76
CA GLY A 174 14.77 1.96 -0.69
C GLY A 174 16.17 1.46 -0.27
N ASP A 175 16.26 0.39 0.54
CA ASP A 175 17.53 -0.22 0.93
C ASP A 175 18.32 -0.77 -0.27
N TYR A 176 17.62 -1.17 -1.34
CA TYR A 176 18.20 -1.71 -2.57
C TYR A 176 18.39 -0.67 -3.68
N GLU A 177 17.60 0.40 -3.67
CA GLU A 177 17.64 1.49 -4.69
C GLU A 177 18.63 2.63 -4.35
N GLY A 178 19.14 2.62 -3.12
CA GLY A 178 20.14 3.56 -2.64
C GLY A 178 19.58 4.89 -2.13
N ILE A 179 20.47 5.70 -1.55
CA ILE A 179 20.09 6.87 -0.74
C ILE A 179 19.26 7.92 -1.47
N LYS A 180 19.49 8.11 -2.78
CA LYS A 180 18.75 9.10 -3.58
C LYS A 180 17.27 8.71 -3.68
N VAL A 181 16.96 7.43 -3.91
CA VAL A 181 15.59 6.93 -4.01
C VAL A 181 14.91 6.92 -2.65
N LYS A 182 15.63 6.53 -1.58
CA LYS A 182 15.12 6.65 -0.20
C LYS A 182 14.64 8.07 0.12
N ILE A 183 15.47 9.06 -0.17
CA ILE A 183 15.13 10.46 0.09
C ILE A 183 13.98 10.92 -0.84
N ALA A 184 13.97 10.50 -2.11
CA ALA A 184 12.91 10.85 -3.05
C ALA A 184 11.52 10.33 -2.60
N ASN A 185 11.49 9.16 -1.96
CA ASN A 185 10.25 8.54 -1.47
C ASN A 185 9.81 9.03 -0.09
N ALA A 186 10.59 9.89 0.57
CA ALA A 186 10.36 10.32 1.94
C ALA A 186 8.95 10.89 2.19
N TYR A 187 8.47 11.76 1.29
CA TYR A 187 7.15 12.36 1.43
C TYR A 187 6.02 11.37 1.19
N VAL A 188 6.16 10.50 0.20
CA VAL A 188 5.17 9.44 -0.08
C VAL A 188 5.03 8.52 1.15
N ILE A 189 6.15 8.08 1.72
CA ILE A 189 6.14 7.25 2.93
C ILE A 189 5.42 7.97 4.09
N LYS A 190 5.75 9.25 4.32
CA LYS A 190 5.11 10.06 5.36
C LYS A 190 3.60 10.18 5.15
N GLU A 191 3.17 10.55 3.95
CA GLU A 191 1.75 10.74 3.61
C GLU A 191 0.95 9.45 3.86
N HIS A 192 1.49 8.29 3.50
CA HIS A 192 0.82 7.00 3.73
C HIS A 192 0.80 6.62 5.21
N PHE A 193 1.84 6.88 6.00
CA PHE A 193 1.78 6.66 7.45
C PHE A 193 0.79 7.61 8.14
N GLU A 194 0.77 8.90 7.77
CA GLU A 194 -0.20 9.85 8.30
C GLU A 194 -1.64 9.42 7.98
N LYS A 195 -1.89 8.95 6.75
CA LYS A 195 -3.20 8.44 6.35
C LYS A 195 -3.57 7.13 7.07
N ALA A 196 -2.62 6.20 7.27
CA ALA A 196 -2.84 4.99 8.05
C ALA A 196 -3.25 5.32 9.50
N ILE A 197 -2.61 6.32 10.11
CA ILE A 197 -2.91 6.80 11.47
C ILE A 197 -4.27 7.52 11.52
N GLU A 198 -4.64 8.29 10.48
CA GLU A 198 -5.95 8.93 10.38
C GLU A 198 -7.07 7.88 10.33
N LEU A 199 -6.88 6.84 9.51
CA LEU A 199 -7.85 5.76 9.31
C LEU A 199 -7.91 4.79 10.51
N ASN A 200 -6.79 4.52 11.17
CA ASN A 200 -6.72 3.71 12.39
C ASN A 200 -5.80 4.36 13.44
N PRO A 201 -6.33 5.26 14.28
CA PRO A 201 -5.53 5.96 15.30
C PRO A 201 -5.10 5.07 16.47
N LYS A 202 -5.55 3.80 16.50
CA LYS A 202 -5.19 2.79 17.50
C LYS A 202 -4.11 1.81 17.01
N ASP A 203 -3.57 2.00 15.80
CA ASP A 203 -2.46 1.19 15.30
C ASP A 203 -1.12 1.74 15.81
N ALA A 204 -0.65 1.20 16.93
CA ALA A 204 0.63 1.60 17.53
C ALA A 204 1.81 1.44 16.55
N THR A 205 1.79 0.44 15.66
CA THR A 205 2.82 0.22 14.64
C THR A 205 2.92 1.41 13.67
N SER A 206 1.81 1.89 13.12
CA SER A 206 1.83 3.05 12.20
C SER A 206 2.34 4.32 12.89
N ILE A 207 1.92 4.55 14.14
CA ILE A 207 2.35 5.70 14.95
C ILE A 207 3.87 5.62 15.22
N HIS A 208 4.36 4.44 15.58
CA HIS A 208 5.77 4.18 15.80
C HIS A 208 6.61 4.42 14.55
N LEU A 209 6.17 3.93 13.39
CA LEU A 209 6.87 4.12 12.12
C LEU A 209 6.93 5.59 11.70
N MET A 210 5.89 6.37 12.00
CA MET A 210 5.93 7.83 11.84
C MET A 210 6.96 8.48 12.78
N GLY A 211 7.09 7.98 14.01
CA GLY A 211 8.17 8.37 14.93
C GLY A 211 9.57 8.04 14.37
N ILE A 212 9.75 6.86 13.77
CA ILE A 212 11.01 6.49 13.09
C ILE A 212 11.31 7.44 11.94
N TRP A 213 10.30 7.80 11.14
CA TRP A 213 10.45 8.79 10.07
C TRP A 213 10.96 10.11 10.67
N CYS A 214 10.28 10.67 11.67
CA CYS A 214 10.69 11.91 12.33
C CYS A 214 12.12 11.84 12.86
N TYR A 215 12.46 10.77 13.59
CA TYR A 215 13.78 10.55 14.16
C TYR A 215 14.86 10.49 13.07
N THR A 216 14.59 9.80 11.95
CA THR A 216 15.52 9.66 10.82
C THR A 216 15.82 11.00 10.16
N PHE A 217 14.80 11.84 9.94
CA PHE A 217 14.99 13.15 9.32
C PHE A 217 15.58 14.19 10.29
N ALA A 218 15.36 14.05 11.60
CA ALA A 218 16.04 14.84 12.62
C ALA A 218 17.55 14.49 12.70
N GLU A 219 17.89 13.19 12.65
CA GLU A 219 19.26 12.69 12.68
C GLU A 219 19.98 12.76 11.32
N MET A 220 19.28 13.18 10.25
CA MET A 220 19.81 13.15 8.89
C MET A 220 21.20 13.84 8.78
N PRO A 221 22.24 13.12 8.33
CA PRO A 221 23.58 13.68 8.12
C PRO A 221 23.60 14.83 7.10
N TRP A 222 24.55 15.75 7.25
CA TRP A 222 24.66 16.95 6.41
C TRP A 222 24.72 16.64 4.90
N TYR A 223 25.39 15.55 4.50
CA TYR A 223 25.53 15.16 3.09
C TYR A 223 24.20 14.66 2.51
N GLN A 224 23.40 13.93 3.29
CA GLN A 224 22.06 13.51 2.90
C GLN A 224 21.12 14.72 2.76
N ARG A 225 21.24 15.71 3.65
CA ARG A 225 20.50 16.98 3.53
C ARG A 225 20.81 17.72 2.22
N ARG A 226 22.05 17.66 1.73
CA ARG A 226 22.41 18.24 0.42
C ARG A 226 21.72 17.52 -0.73
N ILE A 227 21.66 16.19 -0.69
CA ILE A 227 20.91 15.39 -1.69
C ILE A 227 19.43 15.77 -1.66
N ALA A 228 18.84 15.88 -0.48
CA ALA A 228 17.44 16.27 -0.31
C ALA A 228 17.13 17.65 -0.89
N LYS A 229 18.03 18.63 -0.71
CA LYS A 229 17.93 19.98 -1.33
C LYS A 229 18.02 19.99 -2.85
N MET A 230 18.60 18.96 -3.46
CA MET A 230 18.62 18.82 -4.93
C MET A 230 17.32 18.21 -5.46
N LEU A 231 16.65 17.38 -4.66
CA LEU A 231 15.43 16.68 -5.04
C LEU A 231 14.17 17.52 -4.78
N PHE A 232 14.18 18.33 -3.73
CA PHE A 232 13.01 19.06 -3.26
C PHE A 232 13.30 20.55 -3.07
N ALA A 233 12.32 21.38 -3.39
CA ALA A 233 12.33 22.80 -3.03
C ALA A 233 12.38 22.98 -1.51
N THR A 234 11.61 22.15 -0.79
CA THR A 234 11.66 22.04 0.68
C THR A 234 12.03 20.61 1.03
N PRO A 235 13.27 20.35 1.51
CA PRO A 235 13.68 19.02 1.94
C PRO A 235 12.80 18.48 3.07
N PRO A 236 12.52 17.16 3.11
CA PRO A 236 11.90 16.55 4.27
C PRO A 236 12.79 16.77 5.50
N SER A 237 12.18 17.29 6.55
CA SER A 237 12.82 17.57 7.84
C SER A 237 11.85 17.30 8.98
N SER A 238 12.40 16.97 10.14
CA SER A 238 11.65 16.82 11.39
C SER A 238 12.57 17.07 12.58
N THR A 239 12.03 16.98 13.79
CA THR A 239 12.71 17.23 15.05
C THR A 239 12.66 16.01 15.97
N TYR A 240 13.56 15.97 16.95
CA TYR A 240 13.54 14.91 17.96
C TYR A 240 12.31 15.01 18.87
N GLU A 241 11.76 16.21 19.05
CA GLU A 241 10.52 16.47 19.80
C GLU A 241 9.30 15.86 19.10
N GLU A 242 9.19 16.01 17.77
CA GLU A 242 8.13 15.35 16.99
C GLU A 242 8.25 13.84 17.09
N ALA A 243 9.45 13.28 16.92
CA ALA A 243 9.70 11.85 17.06
C ALA A 243 9.29 11.34 18.46
N LEU A 244 9.69 12.07 19.51
CA LEU A 244 9.34 11.76 20.88
C LEU A 244 7.83 11.72 21.09
N GLY A 245 7.10 12.69 20.52
CA GLY A 245 5.64 12.74 20.58
C GLY A 245 4.97 11.50 19.98
N TYR A 246 5.44 11.06 18.80
CA TYR A 246 4.95 9.84 18.16
C TYR A 246 5.28 8.58 18.96
N PHE A 247 6.51 8.42 19.44
CA PHE A 247 6.89 7.23 20.22
C PHE A 247 6.10 7.11 21.53
N HIS A 248 5.85 8.22 22.24
CA HIS A 248 4.96 8.21 23.41
C HIS A 248 3.53 7.91 23.06
N ARG A 249 3.01 8.45 21.96
CA ARG A 249 1.66 8.15 21.50
C ARG A 249 1.50 6.67 21.17
N ALA A 250 2.50 6.05 20.53
CA ALA A 250 2.48 4.61 20.24
C ALA A 250 2.41 3.81 21.55
N GLU A 251 3.24 4.17 22.54
CA GLU A 251 3.27 3.55 23.86
C GLU A 251 1.98 3.76 24.67
N GLN A 252 1.27 4.87 24.47
CA GLN A 252 -0.03 5.13 25.08
C GLN A 252 -1.15 4.30 24.47
N VAL A 253 -1.06 4.05 23.16
CA VAL A 253 -2.07 3.27 22.41
C VAL A 253 -1.94 1.79 22.73
N ASP A 254 -0.71 1.26 22.74
CA ASP A 254 -0.43 -0.13 23.07
C ASP A 254 0.84 -0.21 23.94
N PRO A 255 0.71 -0.26 25.27
CA PRO A 255 1.86 -0.27 26.16
C PRO A 255 2.73 -1.52 25.97
N ASN A 256 4.06 -1.32 25.93
CA ASN A 256 5.05 -2.38 25.81
C ASN A 256 4.89 -3.26 24.54
N PHE A 257 4.31 -2.72 23.47
CA PHE A 257 4.07 -3.45 22.22
C PHE A 257 5.37 -3.79 21.48
N TYR A 258 6.33 -2.86 21.42
CA TYR A 258 7.64 -3.05 20.76
C TYR A 258 8.80 -2.60 21.65
N SER A 259 9.74 -3.50 21.90
CA SER A 259 11.05 -3.20 22.49
C SER A 259 11.77 -2.06 21.76
N LYS A 260 11.63 -2.00 20.43
CA LYS A 260 12.23 -0.96 19.58
C LYS A 260 11.70 0.43 19.88
N ASN A 261 10.40 0.54 20.22
CA ASN A 261 9.81 1.80 20.62
C ASN A 261 10.45 2.32 21.91
N LEU A 262 10.66 1.45 22.90
CA LEU A 262 11.31 1.79 24.17
C LEU A 262 12.76 2.25 23.96
N LEU A 263 13.51 1.54 23.12
CA LEU A 263 14.88 1.92 22.77
C LEU A 263 14.91 3.30 22.10
N LEU A 264 14.02 3.56 21.14
CA LEU A 264 13.95 4.84 20.45
C LEU A 264 13.48 5.98 21.36
N LEU A 265 12.60 5.73 22.33
CA LEU A 265 12.30 6.69 23.40
C LEU A 265 13.58 7.06 24.16
N GLY A 266 14.35 6.05 24.59
CA GLY A 266 15.63 6.25 25.26
C GLY A 266 16.63 7.08 24.44
N LYS A 267 16.86 6.68 23.18
CA LYS A 267 17.77 7.37 22.25
C LYS A 267 17.32 8.81 21.96
N THR A 268 16.01 9.03 21.78
CA THR A 268 15.47 10.36 21.54
C THR A 268 15.66 11.27 22.74
N TYR A 269 15.46 10.77 23.97
CA TYR A 269 15.76 11.55 25.17
C TYR A 269 17.24 11.89 25.32
N LEU A 270 18.16 11.01 24.88
CA LEU A 270 19.59 11.35 24.82
C LEU A 270 19.88 12.49 23.86
N LYS A 271 19.26 12.47 22.67
CA LYS A 271 19.40 13.57 21.70
C LYS A 271 18.85 14.89 22.23
N LEU A 272 17.83 14.82 23.10
CA LEU A 272 17.23 15.96 23.80
C LEU A 272 17.96 16.31 25.11
N ASN A 273 19.12 15.72 25.38
CA ASN A 273 19.93 15.92 26.60
C ASN A 273 19.19 15.62 27.92
N ASN A 274 18.10 14.85 27.89
CA ASN A 274 17.37 14.44 29.09
C ASN A 274 17.85 13.06 29.55
N LYS A 275 19.03 13.03 30.18
CA LYS A 275 19.67 11.79 30.64
C LYS A 275 18.78 10.96 31.59
N LYS A 276 18.03 11.62 32.48
CA LYS A 276 17.18 10.94 33.47
C LYS A 276 16.09 10.10 32.79
N LEU A 277 15.36 10.68 31.85
CA LEU A 277 14.34 9.95 31.11
C LEU A 277 14.94 8.96 30.11
N ALA A 278 16.10 9.28 29.52
CA ALA A 278 16.81 8.32 28.68
C ALA A 278 17.14 7.03 29.43
N ILE A 279 17.74 7.13 30.63
CA ILE A 279 18.05 5.96 31.48
C ILE A 279 16.79 5.16 31.78
N LEU A 280 15.68 5.82 32.15
CA LEU A 280 14.41 5.15 32.42
C LEU A 280 13.94 4.28 31.24
N TRP A 281 13.93 4.83 30.03
CA TRP A 281 13.43 4.12 28.84
C TRP A 281 14.42 3.07 28.34
N LEU A 282 15.73 3.32 28.42
CA LEU A 282 16.75 2.33 28.07
C LEU A 282 16.74 1.15 29.05
N MET A 283 16.49 1.37 30.34
CA MET A 283 16.30 0.27 31.30
C MET A 283 15.08 -0.58 30.92
N LYS A 284 13.94 0.05 30.58
CA LYS A 284 12.77 -0.70 30.09
C LYS A 284 13.08 -1.51 28.82
N ALA A 285 13.81 -0.94 27.86
CA ALA A 285 14.21 -1.64 26.64
C ALA A 285 15.16 -2.82 26.93
N LYS A 286 16.10 -2.66 27.87
CA LYS A 286 17.02 -3.71 28.32
C LYS A 286 16.28 -4.85 29.03
N ASP A 287 15.29 -4.52 29.86
CA ASP A 287 14.56 -5.49 30.69
C ASP A 287 13.33 -6.08 29.96
N TYR A 288 13.10 -5.70 28.70
CA TYR A 288 11.99 -6.19 27.88
C TYR A 288 12.08 -7.70 27.65
N PRO A 289 11.00 -8.50 27.78
CA PRO A 289 11.03 -9.94 27.49
C PRO A 289 11.36 -10.23 26.03
N ALA A 290 12.54 -10.79 25.74
CA ALA A 290 12.95 -11.05 24.36
C ALA A 290 12.25 -12.28 23.78
N HIS A 291 11.47 -12.06 22.71
CA HIS A 291 10.80 -13.13 21.96
C HIS A 291 11.42 -13.32 20.58
N THR A 292 11.94 -12.24 20.00
CA THR A 292 12.57 -12.23 18.67
C THR A 292 14.07 -11.98 18.77
N GLU A 293 14.79 -12.20 17.67
CA GLU A 293 16.21 -11.83 17.60
C GLU A 293 16.40 -10.31 17.62
N GLU A 294 15.46 -9.54 17.07
CA GLU A 294 15.46 -8.07 17.16
C GLU A 294 15.37 -7.61 18.62
N ASP A 295 14.52 -8.25 19.44
CA ASP A 295 14.43 -7.92 20.87
C ASP A 295 15.78 -8.10 21.59
N LYS A 296 16.51 -9.19 21.31
CA LYS A 296 17.83 -9.42 21.91
C LYS A 296 18.86 -8.38 21.48
N GLN A 297 18.83 -7.99 20.21
CA GLN A 297 19.69 -6.92 19.69
C GLN A 297 19.39 -5.61 20.39
N ILE A 298 18.10 -5.29 20.59
CA ILE A 298 17.64 -4.10 21.30
C ILE A 298 18.08 -4.11 22.77
N GLN A 299 17.93 -5.23 23.48
CA GLN A 299 18.41 -5.35 24.85
C GLN A 299 19.92 -5.08 24.95
N THR A 300 20.68 -5.63 23.99
CA THR A 300 22.13 -5.47 23.92
C THR A 300 22.51 -4.02 23.66
N GLU A 301 21.88 -3.36 22.67
CA GLU A 301 22.11 -1.94 22.37
C GLU A 301 21.74 -1.05 23.56
N ALA A 302 20.61 -1.30 24.21
CA ALA A 302 20.17 -0.57 25.39
C ALA A 302 21.17 -0.71 26.55
N ALA A 303 21.67 -1.91 26.81
CA ALA A 303 22.68 -2.16 27.85
C ALA A 303 24.02 -1.46 27.55
N GLN A 304 24.44 -1.45 26.28
CA GLN A 304 25.64 -0.73 25.85
C GLN A 304 25.50 0.78 26.04
N LEU A 305 24.36 1.34 25.62
CA LEU A 305 24.06 2.77 25.82
C LEU A 305 24.05 3.12 27.31
N LEU A 306 23.41 2.32 28.17
CA LEU A 306 23.40 2.54 29.61
C LEU A 306 24.79 2.56 30.24
N THR A 307 25.73 1.75 29.73
CA THR A 307 27.11 1.73 30.22
C THR A 307 27.88 3.01 29.85
N SER A 308 27.44 3.71 28.80
CA SER A 308 28.10 4.91 28.27
C SER A 308 27.59 6.24 28.86
N LEU A 309 26.57 6.22 29.73
CA LEU A 309 25.83 7.41 30.20
C LEU A 309 26.26 7.96 31.56
#